data_AF-A0A259TVD7-F1
#
_entry.id   AF-A0A259TVD7-F1
#
_cell.length_a   1.000
_cell.length_b   1.000
_cell.length_c   1.000
_cell.angle_alpha   90.00
_cell.angle_beta   90.00
_cell.angle_gamma   90.00
#
_symmetry.space_group_name_H-M   'P 1'
#
loop_
_entity.id
_entity.type
_entity.pdbx_description
1 polymer ?
#
loop_
_entity_poly.entity_id
_entity_poly.type
_entity_poly.pdbx_seq_one_letter_code
_entity_poly.pdbx_strand_id
1 'polypeptide(L)'
;MRDLTSAPRWIGVICLGVGLFILGIAFGVVPTDPETVHVPPWVLAACGLVFALCGVAVMTPEHSPIRAAAGATVVLAMGLVGAWVSLWGDAGGFSGGVPFLSPEANVVVARIVFGFGALTCFAIFAWGTSRLARGSGEQPEA
;
A
#
# COMPACT_ATOMS: atom_id res chain seq x y z
N MET A 1 30.72 12.23 4.94
CA MET A 1 29.47 11.71 4.36
C MET A 1 28.53 11.43 5.52
N ARG A 2 27.42 12.17 5.63
CA ARG A 2 26.41 11.93 6.68
C ARG A 2 25.68 10.63 6.35
N ASP A 3 25.42 9.81 7.36
CA ASP A 3 24.52 8.66 7.30
C ASP A 3 23.12 9.09 6.81
N LEU A 4 22.91 9.10 5.49
CA LEU A 4 21.60 9.27 4.85
C LEU A 4 20.81 7.95 4.83
N THR A 5 21.36 6.88 5.40
CA THR A 5 20.86 5.50 5.26
C THR A 5 19.98 5.03 6.41
N SER A 6 19.97 5.71 7.57
CA SER A 6 19.02 5.42 8.64
C SER A 6 17.84 6.38 8.56
N ALA A 7 16.76 5.95 7.89
CA ALA A 7 15.48 6.62 8.04
C ALA A 7 15.21 6.80 9.56
N PRO A 8 14.87 8.01 10.02
CA PRO A 8 14.71 8.26 11.44
C PRO A 8 13.65 7.32 12.03
N ARG A 9 14.03 6.55 13.06
CA ARG A 9 13.14 5.54 13.67
C ARG A 9 11.80 6.13 14.14
N TRP A 10 11.78 7.41 14.50
CA TRP A 10 10.56 8.12 14.88
C TRP A 10 9.53 8.20 13.74
N ILE A 11 9.97 8.28 12.47
CA ILE A 11 9.07 8.23 11.30
C ILE A 11 8.39 6.86 11.24
N GLY A 12 9.15 5.78 11.49
CA GLY A 12 8.61 4.42 11.55
C GLY A 12 7.54 4.27 12.62
N VAL A 13 7.77 4.82 13.82
CA VAL A 13 6.80 4.80 14.93
C VAL A 13 5.53 5.58 14.58
N ILE A 14 5.65 6.77 13.99
CA ILE A 14 4.48 7.56 13.56
C ILE A 14 3.69 6.81 12.50
N CYS A 15 4.38 6.28 11.48
CA CYS A 15 3.76 5.52 10.40
C CYS A 15 3.01 4.28 10.92
N LEU A 16 3.63 3.57 11.87
CA LEU A 16 3.03 2.44 12.55
C LEU A 16 1.78 2.86 13.35
N GLY A 17 1.88 3.93 14.15
CA GLY A 17 0.77 4.44 14.95
C GLY A 17 -0.42 4.87 14.09
N VAL A 18 -0.18 5.60 13.01
CA VAL A 18 -1.22 6.01 12.05
C VAL A 18 -1.86 4.79 11.39
N GLY A 19 -1.06 3.82 10.95
CA GLY A 19 -1.58 2.59 10.34
C GLY A 19 -2.46 1.77 11.28
N LEU A 20 -2.02 1.61 12.54
CA LEU A 20 -2.80 0.93 13.57
C LEU A 20 -4.10 1.67 13.91
N PHE A 21 -4.08 3.01 13.93
CA PHE A 21 -5.28 3.81 14.12
C PHE A 21 -6.30 3.60 12.99
N ILE A 22 -5.85 3.63 11.73
CA ILE A 22 -6.72 3.38 10.57
C ILE A 22 -7.28 1.95 10.60
N LEU A 23 -6.47 0.95 10.98
CA LEU A 23 -6.95 -0.42 11.19
C LEU A 23 -8.00 -0.50 12.29
N GLY A 24 -7.83 0.24 13.38
CA GLY A 24 -8.81 0.34 14.45
C GLY A 24 -10.17 0.88 13.96
N ILE A 25 -10.16 1.85 13.06
CA ILE A 25 -11.38 2.32 12.38
C ILE A 25 -11.96 1.22 11.49
N ALA A 26 -11.13 0.60 10.64
CA ALA A 26 -11.59 -0.42 9.69
C ALA A 26 -12.23 -1.65 10.37
N PHE A 27 -11.75 -2.04 11.55
CA PHE A 27 -12.31 -3.13 12.35
C PHE A 27 -13.45 -2.70 13.28
N GLY A 28 -13.84 -1.42 13.29
CA GLY A 28 -14.91 -0.90 14.14
C GLY A 28 -14.55 -0.84 15.63
N VAL A 29 -13.26 -0.89 15.97
CA VAL A 29 -12.77 -0.65 17.35
C VAL A 29 -12.92 0.83 17.70
N VAL A 30 -12.71 1.71 16.72
CA VAL A 30 -12.93 3.15 16.84
C VAL A 30 -14.28 3.48 16.19
N PRO A 31 -15.25 4.07 16.92
CA PRO A 31 -16.52 4.47 16.35
C PRO A 31 -16.28 5.60 15.34
N THR A 32 -16.74 5.40 14.12
CA THR A 32 -16.80 6.43 13.09
C THR A 32 -18.23 6.56 12.59
N ASP A 33 -18.62 7.79 12.28
CA ASP A 33 -19.91 8.06 11.67
C ASP A 33 -19.97 7.40 10.27
N PRO A 34 -20.94 6.49 10.02
CA PRO A 34 -21.08 5.82 8.73
C PRO A 34 -21.21 6.79 7.55
N GLU A 35 -21.71 8.01 7.79
CA GLU A 35 -21.86 9.02 6.73
C GLU A 35 -20.52 9.59 6.25
N THR A 36 -19.45 9.43 7.03
CA THR A 36 -18.12 9.98 6.71
C THR A 36 -17.21 8.98 5.99
N VAL A 37 -17.55 7.69 5.98
CA VAL A 37 -16.71 6.63 5.41
C VAL A 37 -17.35 6.07 4.14
N HIS A 38 -17.00 6.65 2.99
CA HIS A 38 -17.53 6.26 1.68
C HIS A 38 -16.83 5.05 1.03
N VAL A 39 -15.92 4.38 1.75
CA VAL A 39 -15.04 3.35 1.18
C VAL A 39 -15.29 2.00 1.85
N PRO A 40 -15.28 0.86 1.11
CA PRO A 40 -15.42 -0.46 1.71
C PRO A 40 -14.42 -0.70 2.87
N PRO A 41 -14.82 -1.34 3.98
CA PRO A 41 -13.97 -1.53 5.15
C PRO A 41 -12.65 -2.24 4.86
N TRP A 42 -12.63 -3.17 3.90
CA TRP A 42 -11.42 -3.89 3.53
C TRP A 42 -10.37 -2.99 2.84
N VAL A 43 -10.80 -1.97 2.07
CA VAL A 43 -9.88 -1.02 1.44
C VAL A 43 -9.26 -0.14 2.52
N LEU A 44 -10.08 0.30 3.49
CA LEU A 44 -9.60 1.06 4.63
C LEU A 44 -8.61 0.24 5.46
N ALA A 45 -8.90 -1.04 5.68
CA ALA A 45 -7.99 -1.97 6.34
C ALA A 45 -6.68 -2.14 5.55
N ALA A 46 -6.74 -2.24 4.21
CA ALA A 46 -5.55 -2.33 3.36
C ALA A 46 -4.69 -1.07 3.47
N CYS A 47 -5.30 0.12 3.47
CA CYS A 47 -4.60 1.39 3.68
C CYS A 47 -3.90 1.45 5.05
N GLY A 48 -4.62 1.07 6.13
CA GLY A 48 -4.03 1.01 7.46
C GLY A 48 -2.89 0.00 7.57
N LEU A 49 -3.05 -1.17 6.95
CA LEU A 49 -2.02 -2.20 6.87
C LEU A 49 -0.76 -1.70 6.13
N VAL A 50 -0.93 -0.97 5.03
CA VAL A 50 0.20 -0.39 4.29
C VAL A 50 1.00 0.56 5.17
N PHE A 51 0.35 1.49 5.86
CA PHE A 51 1.03 2.40 6.79
C PHE A 51 1.72 1.62 7.94
N ALA A 52 1.04 0.65 8.54
CA ALA A 52 1.60 -0.14 9.63
C ALA A 52 2.87 -0.90 9.17
N LEU A 53 2.81 -1.57 8.02
CA LEU A 53 3.93 -2.33 7.46
C LEU A 53 5.06 -1.45 6.96
N CYS A 54 4.77 -0.25 6.42
CA CYS A 54 5.80 0.75 6.12
C CYS A 54 6.54 1.18 7.40
N GLY A 55 5.81 1.39 8.51
CA GLY A 55 6.40 1.66 9.81
C GLY A 55 7.34 0.53 10.28
N VAL A 56 6.87 -0.71 10.19
CA VAL A 56 7.69 -1.91 10.49
C VAL A 56 8.92 -1.97 9.59
N ALA A 57 8.77 -1.76 8.28
CA ALA A 57 9.86 -1.83 7.31
C ALA A 57 10.95 -0.79 7.58
N VAL A 58 10.57 0.44 7.97
CA VAL A 58 11.50 1.51 8.36
C VAL A 58 12.28 1.17 9.64
N MET A 59 11.63 0.51 10.60
CA MET A 59 12.26 0.13 11.88
C MET A 59 13.12 -1.13 11.79
N THR A 60 12.99 -1.89 10.70
CA THR A 60 13.63 -3.19 10.54
C THR A 60 14.94 -3.07 9.73
N PRO A 61 16.01 -3.82 10.08
CA PRO A 61 17.25 -3.87 9.31
C PRO A 61 17.03 -4.24 7.83
N GLU A 62 17.87 -3.73 6.94
CA GLU A 62 17.75 -3.90 5.48
C GLU A 62 17.70 -5.36 5.03
N HIS A 63 18.52 -6.22 5.64
CA HIS A 63 18.62 -7.64 5.28
C HIS A 63 17.61 -8.55 6.00
N SER A 64 16.67 -7.98 6.76
CA SER A 64 15.70 -8.80 7.49
C SER A 64 14.62 -9.36 6.56
N PRO A 65 14.27 -10.65 6.67
CA PRO A 65 13.15 -11.22 5.93
C PRO A 65 11.81 -10.54 6.27
N ILE A 66 11.67 -9.97 7.46
CA ILE A 66 10.48 -9.22 7.88
C ILE A 66 10.30 -7.97 7.01
N ARG A 67 11.39 -7.25 6.71
CA ARG A 67 11.35 -6.04 5.86
C ARG A 67 10.97 -6.39 4.42
N ALA A 68 11.51 -7.51 3.90
CA ALA A 68 11.15 -8.01 2.58
C ALA A 68 9.67 -8.42 2.51
N ALA A 69 9.18 -9.16 3.51
CA ALA A 69 7.78 -9.54 3.61
C ALA A 69 6.85 -8.32 3.72
N ALA A 70 7.18 -7.36 4.58
CA ALA A 70 6.43 -6.11 4.73
C ALA A 70 6.36 -5.33 3.41
N GLY A 71 7.49 -5.16 2.71
CA GLY A 71 7.52 -4.49 1.42
C GLY A 71 6.70 -5.22 0.35
N ALA A 72 6.79 -6.56 0.29
CA ALA A 72 5.99 -7.36 -0.64
C ALA A 72 4.49 -7.21 -0.36
N THR A 73 4.08 -7.28 0.91
CA THR A 73 2.68 -7.09 1.29
C THR A 73 2.18 -5.68 1.00
N VAL A 74 3.00 -4.64 1.22
CA VAL A 74 2.66 -3.25 0.86
C VAL A 74 2.38 -3.13 -0.64
N VAL A 75 3.29 -3.65 -1.47
CA VAL A 75 3.14 -3.60 -2.93
C VAL A 75 1.89 -4.37 -3.38
N LEU A 76 1.67 -5.56 -2.82
CA LEU A 76 0.47 -6.35 -3.11
C LEU A 76 -0.82 -5.61 -2.73
N ALA A 77 -0.88 -5.04 -1.53
CA ALA A 77 -2.04 -4.30 -1.04
C ALA A 77 -2.34 -3.09 -1.94
N MET A 78 -1.32 -2.34 -2.36
CA MET A 78 -1.50 -1.23 -3.31
C MET A 78 -1.97 -1.69 -4.68
N GLY A 79 -1.49 -2.84 -5.14
CA GLY A 79 -2.02 -3.49 -6.35
C GLY A 79 -3.51 -3.83 -6.23
N LEU A 80 -3.92 -4.45 -5.12
CA LEU A 80 -5.31 -4.83 -4.89
C LEU A 80 -6.24 -3.62 -4.78
N VAL A 81 -5.82 -2.58 -4.05
CA VAL A 81 -6.59 -1.33 -3.92
C VAL A 81 -6.70 -0.62 -5.28
N GLY A 82 -5.58 -0.48 -6.01
CA GLY A 82 -5.59 0.15 -7.33
C GLY A 82 -6.46 -0.61 -8.35
N ALA A 83 -6.38 -1.95 -8.35
CA ALA A 83 -7.21 -2.79 -9.21
C ALA A 83 -8.69 -2.65 -8.86
N TRP A 84 -9.01 -2.60 -7.56
CA TRP A 84 -10.38 -2.37 -7.12
C TRP A 84 -10.92 -1.02 -7.57
N VAL A 85 -10.16 0.06 -7.34
CA VAL A 85 -10.53 1.42 -7.74
C VAL A 85 -10.72 1.51 -9.25
N SER A 86 -9.86 0.84 -10.04
CA SER A 86 -9.95 0.83 -11.49
C SER A 86 -11.23 0.15 -12.03
N LEU A 87 -11.72 -0.88 -11.35
CA LEU A 87 -12.78 -1.75 -11.86
C LEU A 87 -14.15 -1.44 -11.22
N TRP A 88 -14.18 -1.23 -9.91
CA TRP A 88 -15.40 -1.06 -9.11
C TRP A 88 -15.45 0.28 -8.36
N GLY A 89 -14.45 1.15 -8.51
CA GLY A 89 -14.48 2.48 -7.91
C GLY A 89 -15.66 3.30 -8.41
N ASP A 90 -16.43 3.85 -7.48
CA ASP A 90 -17.52 4.77 -7.77
C ASP A 90 -16.98 6.07 -8.37
N ALA A 91 -17.63 6.55 -9.43
CA ALA A 91 -17.21 7.75 -10.14
C ALA A 91 -17.31 9.01 -9.25
N GLY A 92 -18.28 9.04 -8.33
CA GLY A 92 -18.44 10.11 -7.36
C GLY A 92 -17.33 10.21 -6.31
N GLY A 93 -16.57 9.12 -6.11
CA GLY A 93 -15.44 9.07 -5.17
C GLY A 93 -14.13 9.61 -5.74
N PHE A 94 -14.06 9.92 -7.05
CA PHE A 94 -12.87 10.52 -7.64
C PHE A 94 -12.78 12.00 -7.27
N SER A 95 -11.88 12.33 -6.35
CA SER A 95 -11.55 13.71 -6.01
C SER A 95 -10.38 14.22 -6.86
N GLY A 96 -10.51 15.44 -7.37
CA GLY A 96 -9.55 16.07 -8.25
C GLY A 96 -9.83 15.80 -9.73
N GLY A 97 -9.03 16.40 -10.62
CA GLY A 97 -9.23 16.27 -12.05
C GLY A 97 -8.48 17.34 -12.82
N VAL A 98 -8.43 17.14 -14.13
CA VAL A 98 -7.82 18.08 -15.05
C VAL A 98 -8.90 19.08 -15.49
N PRO A 99 -8.74 20.39 -15.25
CA PRO A 99 -9.84 21.37 -15.38
C PRO A 99 -10.35 21.54 -16.81
N PHE A 100 -9.61 21.05 -17.80
CA PHE A 100 -9.99 21.08 -19.22
C PHE A 100 -10.62 19.78 -19.72
N LEU A 101 -10.76 18.75 -18.88
CA LEU A 101 -11.44 17.50 -19.22
C LEU A 101 -12.85 17.48 -18.64
N SER A 102 -13.78 16.84 -19.37
CA SER A 102 -15.12 16.58 -18.83
C SER A 102 -15.04 15.64 -17.62
N PRO A 103 -16.04 15.65 -16.72
CA PRO A 103 -16.10 14.72 -15.59
C PRO A 103 -15.93 13.26 -16.01
N GLU A 104 -16.57 12.85 -17.10
CA GLU A 104 -16.50 11.48 -17.64
C GLU A 104 -15.09 11.13 -18.12
N ALA A 105 -14.41 12.08 -18.78
CA ALA A 105 -13.03 11.89 -19.21
C ALA A 105 -12.07 11.77 -18.01
N ASN A 106 -12.29 12.55 -16.95
CA ASN A 106 -11.51 12.44 -15.71
C ASN A 106 -11.68 11.06 -15.05
N VAL A 107 -12.91 10.51 -15.02
CA VAL A 107 -13.19 9.16 -14.51
C VAL A 107 -12.42 8.10 -15.30
N VAL A 108 -12.45 8.18 -16.64
CA VAL A 108 -11.72 7.25 -17.51
C VAL A 108 -10.22 7.33 -17.27
N VAL A 109 -9.65 8.54 -17.20
CA VAL A 109 -8.23 8.75 -16.91
C VAL A 109 -7.87 8.17 -15.55
N ALA A 110 -8.66 8.44 -14.51
CA ALA A 110 -8.44 7.90 -13.17
C ALA A 110 -8.37 6.37 -13.19
N ARG A 111 -9.36 5.71 -13.83
CA ARG A 111 -9.39 4.24 -13.94
C ARG A 111 -8.17 3.69 -14.66
N ILE A 112 -7.75 4.31 -15.75
CA ILE A 112 -6.54 3.91 -16.49
C ILE A 112 -5.31 4.02 -15.60
N VAL A 113 -5.13 5.15 -14.91
CA VAL A 113 -3.96 5.39 -14.05
C VAL A 113 -3.92 4.40 -12.89
N PHE A 114 -5.03 4.19 -12.18
CA PHE A 114 -5.11 3.20 -11.10
C PHE A 114 -4.89 1.77 -11.61
N GLY A 115 -5.44 1.43 -12.77
CA GLY A 115 -5.27 0.12 -13.41
C GLY A 115 -3.81 -0.16 -13.77
N PHE A 116 -3.12 0.78 -14.44
CA PHE A 116 -1.69 0.63 -14.76
C PHE A 116 -0.82 0.61 -13.50
N GLY A 117 -1.14 1.44 -12.49
CA GLY A 117 -0.47 1.41 -11.20
C GLY A 117 -0.60 0.04 -10.51
N ALA A 118 -1.79 -0.55 -10.57
CA ALA A 118 -2.05 -1.87 -10.01
C ALA A 118 -1.26 -2.98 -10.72
N LEU A 119 -1.27 -2.98 -12.06
CA LEU A 119 -0.48 -3.93 -12.87
C LEU A 119 1.01 -3.82 -12.55
N THR A 120 1.51 -2.60 -12.38
CA THR A 120 2.90 -2.35 -12.00
C THR A 120 3.20 -2.93 -10.62
N CYS A 121 2.32 -2.73 -9.64
CA CYS A 121 2.46 -3.31 -8.31
C CYS A 121 2.48 -4.85 -8.36
N PHE A 122 1.56 -5.47 -9.10
CA PHE A 122 1.54 -6.93 -9.25
C PHE A 122 2.79 -7.47 -9.93
N ALA A 123 3.31 -6.78 -10.94
CA ALA A 123 4.56 -7.14 -11.61
C ALA A 123 5.75 -7.07 -10.64
N ILE A 124 5.87 -6.01 -9.84
CA ILE A 124 6.92 -5.86 -8.83
C ILE A 124 6.80 -6.95 -7.77
N PHE A 125 5.58 -7.23 -7.29
CA PHE A 125 5.33 -8.29 -6.31
C PHE A 125 5.76 -9.66 -6.84
N ALA A 126 5.27 -10.04 -8.03
CA ALA A 126 5.57 -11.33 -8.65
C ALA A 126 7.08 -11.49 -8.94
N TRP A 127 7.73 -10.43 -9.40
CA TRP A 127 9.16 -10.42 -9.63
C TRP A 127 9.96 -10.54 -8.32
N GLY A 128 9.58 -9.78 -7.29
CA GLY A 128 10.23 -9.79 -5.98
C GLY A 128 10.14 -11.15 -5.30
N THR A 129 8.94 -11.76 -5.28
CA THR A 129 8.74 -13.10 -4.71
C THR A 129 9.45 -14.17 -5.52
N SER A 130 9.47 -14.07 -6.85
CA SER A 130 10.22 -15.00 -7.71
C SER A 130 11.72 -14.94 -7.45
N ARG A 131 12.28 -13.74 -7.19
CA ARG A 131 13.70 -13.60 -6.82
C ARG A 131 14.00 -14.19 -5.45
N LEU A 132 13.14 -13.94 -4.47
CA LEU A 132 13.26 -14.54 -3.14
C LEU A 132 13.24 -16.08 -3.21
N ALA A 133 12.29 -16.65 -3.95
CA ALA A 133 12.16 -18.10 -4.13
C ALA A 133 13.40 -18.72 -4.81
N ARG A 134 14.04 -18.00 -5.74
CA ARG A 134 15.26 -18.47 -6.42
C ARG A 134 16.52 -18.32 -5.56
N GLY A 135 16.62 -17.26 -4.76
CA GLY A 135 17.77 -16.99 -3.89
C GLY A 135 17.87 -17.92 -2.68
N SER A 136 16.77 -18.56 -2.27
CA SER A 136 16.78 -19.59 -1.20
C SER A 136 17.40 -20.93 -1.62
N GLY A 137 17.79 -21.11 -2.89
CA GLY A 137 18.39 -22.34 -3.41
C GLY A 137 19.92 -22.39 -3.40
N GLU A 138 20.62 -21.32 -3.01
CA GLU A 138 22.09 -21.21 -3.07
C GLU A 138 22.74 -21.14 -1.68
N GLN A 139 22.40 -22.05 -0.76
CA GLN A 139 23.19 -22.19 0.48
C GLN A 139 24.30 -23.23 0.32
N PRO A 140 25.56 -22.79 0.49
CA PRO A 140 26.68 -23.55 1.00
C PRO A 140 26.32 -24.62 2.01
N GLU A 141 26.24 -25.91 1.71
CA GLU A 141 26.42 -26.88 2.80
C GLU A 141 27.83 -26.66 3.37
N ALA A 142 27.90 -26.25 4.64
CA ALA A 142 29.13 -26.07 5.40
C ALA A 142 29.67 -27.42 5.87
#